data_AF-A0A7X8DKY8-F1
#
_entry.id   AF-A0A7X8DKY8-F1
#
_cell.length_a   1.000
_cell.length_b   1.000
_cell.length_c   1.000
_cell.angle_alpha   90.00
_cell.angle_beta   90.00
_cell.angle_gamma   90.00
#
_symmetry.space_group_name_H-M   'P 1'
#
loop_
_entity.id
_entity.type
_entity.pdbx_description
1 polymer ?
#
loop_
_entity_poly.entity_id
_entity_poly.type
_entity_poly.pdbx_seq_one_letter_code
_entity_poly.pdbx_strand_id
1 'polypeptide(L)'
;YPDYDIRISKVIRDRLDIRDEKDVAIYSIVVVPEDMEDMTANLLGPVIINIDKKLGKQIILDDDRYSTKYYIFRQQNNIEDGSGQSC
;
A
#
# COMPACT_ATOMS: atom_id res chain seq x y z
N TYR A 1 -1.45 -4.11 -6.11
CA TYR A 1 -2.82 -3.98 -5.61
C TYR A 1 -3.47 -2.86 -6.39
N PRO A 2 -4.33 -3.18 -7.37
CA PRO A 2 -4.84 -2.21 -8.34
C PRO A 2 -5.72 -1.13 -7.70
N ASP A 3 -6.38 -1.45 -6.58
CA ASP A 3 -7.29 -0.55 -5.87
C ASP A 3 -6.61 0.16 -4.66
N TYR A 4 -5.27 0.26 -4.66
CA TYR A 4 -4.57 0.99 -3.60
C TYR A 4 -4.69 2.49 -3.84
N ASP A 5 -5.42 3.18 -2.98
CA ASP A 5 -5.61 4.62 -3.04
C ASP A 5 -5.57 5.22 -1.63
N ILE A 6 -4.73 6.25 -1.46
CA ILE A 6 -4.43 6.83 -0.15
C ILE A 6 -4.64 8.34 -0.16
N ARG A 7 -5.14 8.86 0.97
CA ARG A 7 -5.31 10.30 1.15
C ARG A 7 -4.22 10.85 2.05
N ILE A 8 -3.38 11.72 1.49
CA ILE A 8 -2.30 12.37 2.24
C ILE A 8 -2.83 13.67 2.85
N SER A 9 -2.76 13.79 4.18
CA SER A 9 -3.23 14.98 4.88
C SER A 9 -2.40 16.23 4.53
N LYS A 10 -3.00 17.41 4.65
CA LYS A 10 -2.31 18.69 4.40
C LYS A 10 -1.01 18.82 5.20
N VAL A 11 -1.03 18.42 6.47
CA VAL A 11 0.15 18.46 7.35
C VAL A 11 1.32 17.65 6.80
N ILE A 12 1.05 16.48 6.20
CA ILE A 12 2.10 15.64 5.61
C ILE A 12 2.60 16.25 4.30
N ARG A 13 1.70 16.75 3.44
CA ARG A 13 2.09 17.44 2.19
C ARG A 13 2.98 18.63 2.47
N ASP A 14 2.61 19.47 3.44
CA ASP A 14 3.39 20.65 3.83
C ASP A 14 4.77 20.26 4.37
N ARG A 15 4.86 19.19 5.17
CA ARG A 15 6.14 18.68 5.71
C ARG A 15 7.07 18.09 4.64
N LEU A 16 6.51 17.52 3.58
CA LEU A 16 7.25 16.89 2.49
C LEU A 16 7.41 17.83 1.27
N ASP A 17 6.97 19.10 1.38
CA ASP A 17 6.93 20.10 0.29
C ASP A 17 6.32 19.52 -1.01
N ILE A 18 5.23 18.75 -0.87
CA ILE A 18 4.50 18.14 -2.00
C ILE A 18 3.58 19.19 -2.62
N ARG A 19 3.77 19.44 -3.92
CA ARG A 19 2.98 20.42 -4.70
C ARG A 19 2.24 19.80 -5.87
N ASP A 20 2.77 18.70 -6.39
CA ASP A 20 2.23 17.92 -7.50
C ASP A 20 2.35 16.43 -7.14
N GLU A 21 1.37 15.63 -7.56
CA GLU A 21 1.34 14.19 -7.30
C GLU A 21 2.44 13.45 -8.07
N LYS A 22 2.87 13.99 -9.22
CA LYS A 22 3.92 13.38 -10.05
C LYS A 22 5.28 13.32 -9.34
N ASP A 23 5.51 14.19 -8.35
CA ASP A 23 6.76 14.29 -7.59
C ASP A 23 6.78 13.30 -6.41
N VAL A 24 5.69 12.55 -6.20
CA VAL A 24 5.48 11.66 -5.05
C VAL A 24 5.68 10.21 -5.47
N ALA A 25 6.65 9.55 -4.84
CA ALA A 25 6.72 8.10 -4.83
C ALA A 25 6.08 7.53 -3.56
N ILE A 26 5.30 6.45 -3.75
CA ILE A 26 4.64 5.72 -2.66
C ILE A 26 5.21 4.31 -2.64
N TYR A 27 5.71 3.88 -1.49
CA TYR A 27 6.21 2.53 -1.26
C TYR A 27 5.53 1.88 -0.07
N SER A 28 5.42 0.55 -0.12
CA SER A 28 5.04 -0.26 1.04
C SER A 28 6.24 -1.09 1.48
N ILE A 29 6.40 -1.26 2.79
CA ILE A 29 7.41 -2.17 3.35
C ILE A 29 6.87 -3.59 3.26
N VAL A 30 7.74 -4.52 2.86
CA VAL A 30 7.44 -5.95 2.78
C VAL A 30 8.20 -6.69 3.87
N VAL A 31 7.51 -7.59 4.55
CA VAL A 31 8.09 -8.58 5.47
C VAL A 31 8.31 -9.85 4.68
N VAL A 32 9.55 -10.34 4.68
CA VAL A 32 9.97 -11.57 4.01
C VAL A 32 10.23 -12.65 5.07
N PRO A 33 9.31 -13.61 5.26
CA PRO A 33 9.52 -14.76 6.13
C PRO A 33 10.31 -15.85 5.41
N GLU A 34 10.53 -16.98 6.10
CA GLU A 34 11.22 -18.17 5.53
C GLU A 34 10.42 -18.78 4.37
N ASP A 35 9.10 -18.90 4.53
CA ASP A 35 8.19 -19.29 3.45
C ASP A 35 7.80 -18.06 2.61
N MET A 36 8.09 -18.08 1.31
CA MET A 36 7.77 -16.96 0.43
C MET A 36 6.26 -16.73 0.28
N GLU A 37 5.42 -17.77 0.42
CA GLU A 37 3.96 -17.66 0.34
C GLU A 37 3.37 -16.80 1.48
N ASP A 38 4.13 -16.65 2.56
CA ASP A 38 3.75 -15.87 3.74
C ASP A 38 4.24 -14.41 3.68
N MET A 39 4.83 -13.98 2.57
CA MET A 39 5.23 -12.58 2.39
C MET A 39 4.04 -11.63 2.55
N THR A 40 4.22 -10.61 3.39
CA THR A 40 3.18 -9.59 3.63
C THR A 40 3.70 -8.18 3.39
N ALA A 41 2.86 -7.32 2.82
CA ALA A 41 3.08 -5.89 2.68
C ALA A 41 2.32 -5.09 3.76
N ASN A 42 2.92 -4.02 4.27
CA ASN A 42 2.27 -3.08 5.18
C ASN A 42 1.58 -1.95 4.39
N LEU A 43 0.32 -2.16 4.01
CA LEU A 43 -0.48 -1.19 3.28
C LEU A 43 -1.02 -0.05 4.15
N LEU A 44 -1.14 -0.26 5.46
CA LEU A 44 -1.53 0.77 6.43
C LEU A 44 -0.43 1.81 6.67
N GLY A 45 0.83 1.43 6.44
CA GLY A 45 2.02 2.20 6.80
C GLY A 45 2.90 2.60 5.62
N PRO A 46 2.42 3.29 4.58
CA PRO A 46 3.22 3.60 3.39
C PRO A 46 4.34 4.59 3.67
N VAL A 47 5.42 4.45 2.91
CA VAL A 47 6.52 5.41 2.82
C VAL A 47 6.22 6.36 1.66
N ILE A 48 6.06 7.63 1.99
CA ILE A 48 5.82 8.71 1.03
C ILE A 48 7.12 9.47 0.83
N ILE A 49 7.56 9.60 -0.42
CA ILE A 49 8.81 10.29 -0.77
C ILE A 49 8.50 11.35 -1.81
N ASN A 50 8.81 12.60 -1.51
CA ASN A 50 8.96 13.63 -2.52
C ASN A 50 10.35 13.47 -3.16
N ILE A 51 10.38 13.03 -4.42
CA ILE A 51 11.61 12.66 -5.13
C ILE A 51 12.47 13.90 -5.39
N ASP A 52 11.85 15.00 -5.80
CA ASP A 52 12.53 16.26 -6.12
C ASP A 52 13.18 16.88 -4.89
N LYS A 53 12.48 16.84 -3.75
CA LYS A 53 12.93 17.44 -2.49
C LYS A 53 13.76 16.52 -1.64
N LYS A 54 13.80 15.21 -1.98
CA LYS A 54 14.44 14.16 -1.19
C LYS A 54 13.94 14.12 0.26
N LEU A 55 12.65 14.42 0.43
CA LEU A 55 11.97 14.38 1.73
C LEU A 55 11.09 13.14 1.77
N GLY A 56 11.31 12.29 2.77
CA GLY A 56 10.58 11.05 2.95
C GLY A 56 9.97 10.94 4.35
N LYS A 57 8.79 10.32 4.44
CA LYS A 57 8.18 9.97 5.73
C LYS A 57 7.31 8.73 5.59
N GLN A 58 7.41 7.84 6.58
CA GLN A 58 6.43 6.79 6.78
C GLN A 58 5.24 7.35 7.56
N ILE A 59 4.03 7.13 7.05
CA ILE A 59 2.79 7.58 7.68
C ILE A 59 1.93 6.38 8.07
N ILE A 60 1.07 6.56 9.06
CA ILE A 60 -0.01 5.62 9.36
C ILE A 60 -1.27 6.20 8.73
N LEU A 61 -1.93 5.43 7.86
CA LEU A 61 -3.20 5.81 7.28
C LEU A 61 -4.31 5.63 8.32
N ASP A 62 -5.27 6.55 8.32
CA ASP A 62 -6.52 6.41 9.05
C ASP A 62 -7.58 5.89 8.07
N ASP A 63 -7.41 4.62 7.67
CA ASP A 63 -8.21 3.95 6.65
C ASP A 63 -8.34 2.47 6.99
N ASP A 64 -9.57 2.03 7.26
CA ASP A 64 -9.90 0.68 7.71
C ASP A 64 -9.83 -0.37 6.58
N ARG A 65 -9.72 0.07 5.32
CA ARG A 65 -9.54 -0.83 4.16
C ARG A 65 -8.17 -1.50 4.15
N TYR A 66 -7.20 -0.93 4.86
CA TYR A 66 -5.80 -1.37 4.82
C TYR A 66 -5.34 -1.96 6.15
N SER A 67 -4.46 -2.95 6.07
CA SER A 67 -3.86 -3.61 7.24
C SER A 67 -2.34 -3.56 7.18
N THR A 68 -1.70 -3.86 8.30
CA THR A 68 -0.24 -4.01 8.38
C THR A 68 0.27 -5.31 7.77
N LYS A 69 -0.63 -6.27 7.51
CA LYS A 69 -0.32 -7.60 6.98
C LYS A 69 -1.24 -7.91 5.80
N TYR A 70 -0.82 -7.46 4.63
CA TYR A 70 -1.46 -7.83 3.36
C TYR A 70 -0.65 -8.92 2.68
N TYR A 71 -1.17 -10.14 2.55
CA TYR A 71 -0.48 -11.24 1.88
C TYR A 71 -0.29 -10.94 0.39
N ILE A 72 0.94 -11.07 -0.10
CA ILE A 72 1.29 -10.74 -1.49
C ILE A 72 0.84 -11.84 -2.45
N PHE A 73 1.04 -13.11 -2.10
CA PHE A 73 0.78 -14.25 -3.00
C PHE A 73 -0.59 -14.90 -2.78
N ARG A 74 -1.09 -14.95 -1.54
CA ARG A 74 -2.37 -15.61 -1.19
C ARG A 74 -3.63 -14.97 -1.79
N GLN A 75 -3.50 -13.83 -2.46
CA GLN A 75 -4.61 -13.09 -3.08
C GLN A 75 -4.97 -13.64 -4.47
N GLN A 76 -4.11 -14.45 -5.09
CA GLN A 76 -4.36 -15.05 -6.41
C GLN A 76 -5.40 -16.19 -6.38
N ASN A 77 -5.85 -16.65 -5.20
CA ASN A 77 -6.71 -17.82 -5.07
C ASN A 77 -8.23 -17.51 -5.03
N ASN A 78 -8.65 -16.25 -5.12
CA ASN A 78 -10.07 -15.86 -4.97
C ASN A 78 -10.71 -15.28 -6.25
N ILE A 79 -10.07 -15.42 -7.42
CA ILE A 79 -10.60 -14.94 -8.71
C ILE A 79 -10.68 -16.08 -9.73
N GLU A 80 -10.97 -17.31 -9.32
CA GLU A 80 -11.40 -18.39 -10.22
C GLU A 80 -12.34 -19.35 -9.48
N ASP A 81 -13.54 -18.90 -9.10
CA ASP A 81 -14.66 -19.81 -8.76
C ASP A 81 -15.98 -19.03 -8.79
N GLY A 82 -16.52 -18.82 -9.98
CA GLY A 82 -17.74 -18.04 -10.20
C GLY A 82 -18.59 -18.48 -11.39
N SER A 83 -18.40 -19.69 -11.93
CA SER A 83 -19.25 -20.21 -13.00
C SER A 83 -19.54 -21.71 -12.86
N GLY A 84 -20.77 -22.03 -12.45
CA GLY A 84 -21.39 -23.36 -12.43
C GLY A 84 -21.51 -23.91 -11.01
N GLN A 85 -22.65 -24.34 -10.48
CA GLN A 85 -23.96 -24.73 -11.01
C GLN A 85 -24.98 -24.52 -9.88
N SER A 86 -26.11 -23.83 -10.13
CA SER A 86 -27.45 -24.43 -10.15
C SER A 86 -27.52 -25.93 -9.82
N CYS A 87 -27.96 -26.25 -8.60
CA CYS A 87 -28.95 -27.29 -8.24
C CYS A 87 -29.27 -27.16 -6.75
#